data_AF-A0A0G3IDB9-F1
#
_entry.id   AF-A0A0G3IDB9-F1
#
_cell.length_a   1.000
_cell.length_b   1.000
_cell.length_c   1.000
_cell.angle_alpha   90.00
_cell.angle_beta   90.00
_cell.angle_gamma   90.00
#
_symmetry.space_group_name_H-M   'P 1'
#
loop_
_entity.id
_entity.type
_entity.pdbx_description
1 polymer ?
#
loop_
_entity_poly.entity_id
_entity_poly.type
_entity_poly.pdbx_seq_one_letter_code
_entity_poly.pdbx_strand_id
1 'polypeptide(L)'
;MRTLQIDERPASVAQAMAEIGRIDNTIHTLNFIEDKSRRRATLLQLNLGEGRHSLARDVLHGKRGERFQRYRKGREDRLSALGLVVDMIVLWNTLYMDAVLAQLRSEGYPVPPQDEARLSPFGQEPINRFGRYSFCVPESVTRGALRALARGSDL
;
A
#
# COMPACT_ATOMS: atom_id res chain seq x y z
N MET A 1 7.50 29.34 -6.03
CA MET A 1 6.91 30.59 -5.50
C MET A 1 8.03 31.46 -4.96
N ARG A 2 8.51 32.43 -5.73
CA ARG A 2 9.55 33.40 -5.33
C ARG A 2 8.98 34.80 -5.07
N THR A 3 7.65 34.90 -5.09
CA THR A 3 6.88 36.14 -5.15
C THR A 3 6.36 36.63 -3.79
N LEU A 4 6.63 35.90 -2.71
CA LEU A 4 6.20 36.24 -1.33
C LEU A 4 7.37 36.47 -0.36
N GLN A 5 8.61 36.46 -0.86
CA GLN A 5 9.81 36.80 -0.10
C GLN A 5 10.26 38.21 -0.50
N ILE A 6 10.40 39.09 0.48
CA ILE A 6 11.12 40.36 0.35
C ILE A 6 12.41 40.12 1.14
N ASP A 7 13.52 39.90 0.44
CA ASP A 7 14.82 39.48 1.01
C ASP A 7 14.74 38.16 1.84
N GLU A 8 15.58 38.03 2.88
CA GLU A 8 15.61 36.87 3.79
C GLU A 8 14.42 36.81 4.77
N ARG A 9 13.51 37.80 4.75
CA ARG A 9 12.36 37.87 5.64
C ARG A 9 11.06 37.59 4.88
N PRO A 10 10.14 36.78 5.44
CA PRO A 10 8.83 36.61 4.82
C PRO A 10 8.12 37.97 4.80
N ALA A 11 7.54 38.33 3.66
CA ALA A 11 6.74 39.55 3.54
C ALA A 11 5.58 39.53 4.55
N SER A 12 5.10 40.69 5.00
CA SER A 12 3.98 40.79 5.95
C SER A 12 2.73 40.01 5.49
N VAL A 13 2.46 40.01 4.19
CA VAL A 13 1.40 39.21 3.56
C VAL A 13 1.66 37.70 3.71
N ALA A 14 2.90 37.25 3.54
CA ALA A 14 3.27 35.84 3.72
C ALA A 14 3.10 35.40 5.18
N GLN A 15 3.42 36.27 6.14
CA GLN A 15 3.17 36.02 7.56
C GLN A 15 1.66 35.92 7.85
N ALA A 16 0.85 36.84 7.32
CA ALA A 16 -0.61 36.78 7.47
C ALA A 16 -1.20 35.48 6.88
N MET A 17 -0.74 35.04 5.71
CA MET A 17 -1.14 33.76 5.11
C MET A 17 -0.71 32.56 5.96
N ALA A 18 0.48 32.61 6.57
CA ALA A 18 0.95 31.56 7.46
C ALA A 18 0.08 31.47 8.74
N GLU A 19 -0.32 32.60 9.33
CA GLU A 19 -1.22 32.61 10.48
C GLU A 19 -2.61 32.04 10.14
N ILE A 20 -3.16 32.39 8.97
CA ILE A 20 -4.42 31.78 8.49
C ILE A 20 -4.26 30.26 8.36
N GLY A 21 -3.15 29.78 7.80
CA GLY A 21 -2.87 28.34 7.71
C GLY A 21 -2.73 27.66 9.08
N ARG A 22 -2.26 28.36 10.12
CA ARG A 22 -2.23 27.83 11.49
C ARG A 22 -3.62 27.69 12.10
N ILE A 23 -4.53 28.62 11.81
CA ILE A 23 -5.94 28.53 12.23
C ILE A 23 -6.56 27.26 11.64
N ASP A 24 -6.40 27.04 10.32
CA ASP A 24 -6.92 25.84 9.64
C ASP A 24 -6.32 24.55 10.22
N ASN A 25 -5.01 24.53 10.49
CA ASN A 25 -4.35 23.38 11.10
C ASN A 25 -4.87 23.11 12.52
N THR A 26 -5.14 24.16 13.29
CA THR A 26 -5.70 24.04 14.64
C THR A 26 -7.11 23.47 14.59
N ILE A 27 -7.96 24.00 13.71
CA ILE A 27 -9.32 23.49 13.49
C ILE A 27 -9.27 22.03 13.01
N HIS A 28 -8.36 21.69 12.09
CA HIS A 28 -8.15 20.32 11.64
C HIS A 28 -7.81 19.38 12.80
N THR A 29 -6.84 19.78 13.63
CA THR A 29 -6.34 18.99 14.77
C THR A 29 -7.43 18.79 15.83
N LEU A 30 -8.17 19.84 16.18
CA LEU A 30 -9.28 19.77 17.15
C LEU A 30 -10.36 18.80 16.67
N ASN A 31 -10.82 18.97 15.43
CA ASN A 31 -11.80 18.07 14.82
C ASN A 31 -11.28 16.62 14.71
N PHE A 32 -9.98 16.43 14.48
CA PHE A 32 -9.37 15.10 14.50
C PHE A 32 -9.39 14.48 15.90
N ILE A 33 -9.11 15.24 16.95
CA ILE A 33 -9.13 14.74 18.35
C ILE A 33 -10.56 14.48 18.85
N GLU A 34 -11.53 15.27 18.41
CA GLU A 34 -12.93 15.12 18.80
C GLU A 34 -13.61 13.94 18.08
N ASP A 35 -13.56 13.90 16.75
CA ASP A 35 -14.32 12.94 15.96
C ASP A 35 -13.57 11.61 15.74
N LYS A 36 -14.08 10.55 16.39
CA LYS A 36 -13.57 9.18 16.23
C LYS A 36 -13.71 8.65 14.81
N SER A 37 -14.78 9.00 14.09
CA SER A 37 -15.02 8.57 12.71
C SER A 37 -13.99 9.20 11.77
N ARG A 38 -13.72 10.50 11.93
CA ARG A 38 -12.65 11.20 11.22
C ARG A 38 -11.28 10.56 11.46
N ARG A 39 -10.92 10.27 12.71
CA ARG A 39 -9.64 9.56 13.01
C ARG A 39 -9.53 8.23 12.30
N ARG A 40 -10.60 7.42 12.35
CA ARG A 40 -10.64 6.11 11.69
C ARG A 40 -10.45 6.23 10.18
N ALA A 41 -11.14 7.17 9.52
CA ALA A 41 -10.98 7.40 8.09
C ALA A 41 -9.54 7.81 7.73
N THR A 42 -8.93 8.72 8.48
CA THR A 42 -7.53 9.11 8.28
C THR A 42 -6.57 7.95 8.47
N LEU A 43 -6.76 7.13 9.52
CA LEU A 43 -5.94 5.95 9.76
C LEU A 43 -6.08 4.90 8.66
N LEU A 44 -7.29 4.66 8.14
CA LEU A 44 -7.50 3.76 7.01
C LEU A 44 -6.71 4.21 5.77
N GLN A 45 -6.74 5.51 5.46
CA GLN A 45 -5.99 6.06 4.33
C GLN A 45 -4.47 5.98 4.55
N LEU A 46 -4.00 6.22 5.78
CA LEU A 46 -2.59 6.07 6.13
C LEU A 46 -2.13 4.61 6.01
N ASN A 47 -2.91 3.66 6.55
CA ASN A 47 -2.62 2.23 6.48
C ASN A 47 -2.56 1.72 5.03
N LEU A 48 -3.41 2.26 4.14
CA LEU A 48 -3.38 1.96 2.71
C LEU A 48 -2.02 2.36 2.08
N GLY A 49 -1.59 3.59 2.33
CA GLY A 49 -0.30 4.09 1.86
C GLY A 49 0.89 3.34 2.46
N GLU A 50 0.87 3.15 3.78
CA GLU A 50 1.93 2.44 4.51
C GLU A 50 2.04 0.98 4.08
N GLY A 51 0.92 0.28 3.89
CA GLY A 51 0.87 -1.09 3.40
C GLY A 51 1.49 -1.22 2.01
N ARG A 52 1.11 -0.33 1.07
CA ARG A 52 1.72 -0.27 -0.26
C ARG A 52 3.23 0.01 -0.19
N HIS A 53 3.64 0.96 0.63
CA HIS A 53 5.06 1.30 0.78
C HIS A 53 5.86 0.17 1.44
N SER A 54 5.27 -0.56 2.40
CA SER A 54 5.90 -1.73 2.99
C SER A 54 6.10 -2.83 1.95
N LEU A 55 5.05 -3.16 1.19
CA LEU A 55 5.15 -4.12 0.09
C LEU A 55 6.20 -3.69 -0.95
N ALA A 56 6.25 -2.41 -1.31
CA ALA A 56 7.26 -1.91 -2.25
C ALA A 56 8.69 -2.04 -1.70
N ARG A 57 8.90 -1.78 -0.39
CA ARG A 57 10.20 -1.98 0.28
C ARG A 57 10.60 -3.45 0.29
N ASP A 58 9.64 -4.34 0.51
CA ASP A 58 9.86 -5.78 0.49
C ASP A 58 10.17 -6.27 -0.94
N VAL A 59 9.42 -5.87 -1.96
CA VAL A 59 9.71 -6.24 -3.35
C VAL A 59 11.08 -5.75 -3.82
N LEU A 60 11.49 -4.54 -3.41
CA LEU A 60 12.71 -3.89 -3.88
C LEU A 60 14.01 -4.43 -3.23
N HIS A 61 13.95 -5.52 -2.47
CA HIS A 61 15.04 -6.10 -1.66
C HIS A 61 16.47 -5.75 -2.11
N GLY A 62 17.22 -5.11 -1.19
CA GLY A 62 18.65 -4.80 -1.31
C GLY A 62 19.18 -4.19 -0.01
N LYS A 63 20.09 -4.90 0.68
CA LYS A 63 20.88 -4.51 1.88
C LYS A 63 20.21 -3.52 2.86
N ARG A 64 19.07 -3.86 3.48
CA ARG A 64 18.43 -2.97 4.49
C ARG A 64 18.22 -1.51 4.01
N GLY A 65 18.03 -1.28 2.70
CA GLY A 65 17.78 0.07 2.15
C GLY A 65 19.02 0.90 1.79
N GLU A 66 20.25 0.39 1.92
CA GLU A 66 21.43 1.11 1.43
C GLU A 66 21.80 0.72 0.00
N ARG A 67 21.62 1.66 -0.94
CA ARG A 67 22.12 1.55 -2.31
C ARG A 67 23.32 2.46 -2.52
N PHE A 68 24.52 1.87 -2.54
CA PHE A 68 25.67 2.48 -3.21
C PHE A 68 25.50 2.35 -4.72
N GLN A 69 24.85 3.33 -5.35
CA GLN A 69 25.15 3.67 -6.74
C GLN A 69 24.76 5.12 -7.04
N ARG A 70 25.77 5.96 -7.28
CA ARG A 70 25.58 7.28 -7.86
C ARG A 70 25.13 7.10 -9.30
N TYR A 71 23.85 7.24 -9.63
CA TYR A 71 23.47 7.50 -11.02
C TYR A 71 22.15 8.27 -11.16
N ARG A 72 22.18 9.29 -12.02
CA ARG A 72 21.28 10.46 -12.03
C ARG A 72 20.23 10.42 -13.16
N LYS A 73 20.14 9.35 -13.96
CA LYS A 73 19.17 9.16 -15.07
C LYS A 73 18.60 7.72 -15.07
N GLY A 74 17.28 7.56 -15.25
CA GLY A 74 16.59 6.24 -15.26
C GLY A 74 15.86 5.84 -13.96
N ARG A 75 15.59 6.79 -13.05
CA ARG A 75 14.80 6.54 -11.82
C ARG A 75 13.30 6.42 -12.11
N GLU A 76 12.79 7.16 -13.09
CA GLU A 76 11.37 7.14 -13.46
C GLU A 76 10.96 5.76 -13.97
N ASP A 77 11.71 5.19 -14.92
CA ASP A 77 11.44 3.84 -15.44
C ASP A 77 11.47 2.75 -14.35
N ARG A 78 12.38 2.89 -13.37
CA ARG A 78 12.49 1.94 -12.26
C ARG A 78 11.37 2.10 -11.23
N LEU A 79 10.92 3.34 -10.96
CA LEU A 79 9.77 3.58 -10.09
C LEU A 79 8.47 3.09 -10.75
N SER A 80 8.34 3.28 -12.07
CA SER A 80 7.22 2.75 -12.85
C SER A 80 7.21 1.23 -12.87
N ALA A 81 8.36 0.58 -13.10
CA ALA A 81 8.47 -0.88 -13.07
C ALA A 81 8.21 -1.47 -11.66
N LEU A 82 8.71 -0.83 -10.59
CA LEU A 82 8.42 -1.25 -9.23
C LEU A 82 6.92 -1.10 -8.90
N GLY A 83 6.31 0.02 -9.31
CA GLY A 83 4.88 0.25 -9.18
C GLY A 83 4.08 -0.88 -9.82
N LEU A 84 4.42 -1.23 -11.07
CA LEU A 84 3.78 -2.32 -11.81
C LEU A 84 3.86 -3.66 -11.05
N VAL A 85 5.04 -4.04 -10.55
CA VAL A 85 5.21 -5.31 -9.82
C VAL A 85 4.41 -5.30 -8.51
N VAL A 86 4.42 -4.19 -7.78
CA VAL A 86 3.61 -4.02 -6.56
C VAL A 86 2.12 -4.16 -6.89
N ASP A 87 1.65 -3.54 -7.98
CA ASP A 87 0.26 -3.62 -8.42
C ASP A 87 -0.13 -5.04 -8.84
N MET A 88 0.76 -5.77 -9.52
CA MET A 88 0.54 -7.18 -9.88
C MET A 88 0.42 -8.07 -8.64
N ILE A 89 1.23 -7.83 -7.60
CA ILE A 89 1.14 -8.56 -6.33
C ILE A 89 -0.16 -8.25 -5.61
N VAL A 90 -0.56 -6.97 -5.56
CA VAL A 90 -1.83 -6.56 -4.95
C VAL A 90 -3.02 -7.18 -5.67
N LEU A 91 -2.98 -7.21 -7.01
CA LEU A 91 -4.01 -7.86 -7.83
C LEU A 91 -4.07 -9.36 -7.52
N TRP A 92 -2.93 -10.04 -7.50
CA TRP A 92 -2.85 -11.46 -7.14
C TRP A 92 -3.45 -11.71 -5.75
N ASN A 93 -3.01 -10.98 -4.73
CA ASN A 93 -3.53 -11.12 -3.37
C ASN A 93 -5.04 -10.91 -3.32
N THR A 94 -5.57 -9.93 -4.03
CA THR A 94 -7.01 -9.64 -4.07
C THR A 94 -7.80 -10.78 -4.70
N LEU A 95 -7.34 -11.32 -5.83
CA LEU A 95 -7.98 -12.46 -6.50
C LEU A 95 -8.00 -13.72 -5.62
N TYR A 96 -6.89 -14.01 -4.94
CA TYR A 96 -6.82 -15.17 -4.05
C TYR A 96 -7.61 -14.98 -2.76
N MET A 97 -7.66 -13.76 -2.22
CA MET A 97 -8.53 -13.46 -1.08
C MET A 97 -10.00 -13.70 -1.43
N ASP A 98 -10.46 -13.23 -2.59
CA ASP A 98 -11.83 -13.47 -3.04
C ASP A 98 -12.12 -14.97 -3.23
N ALA A 99 -11.19 -15.70 -3.84
CA ALA A 99 -11.31 -17.16 -4.00
C ALA A 99 -11.40 -17.89 -2.66
N VAL A 100 -10.59 -17.49 -1.67
CA VAL A 100 -10.62 -18.05 -0.31
C VAL A 100 -11.95 -17.70 0.38
N LEU A 101 -12.44 -16.47 0.26
CA LEU A 101 -13.74 -16.08 0.81
C LEU A 101 -14.89 -16.86 0.19
N ALA A 102 -14.86 -17.08 -1.13
CA ALA A 102 -15.84 -17.90 -1.83
C ALA A 102 -15.84 -19.36 -1.34
N GLN A 103 -14.65 -19.93 -1.12
CA GLN A 103 -14.51 -21.27 -0.55
C GLN A 103 -15.01 -21.33 0.91
N LEU A 104 -14.64 -20.37 1.76
CA LEU A 104 -15.13 -20.32 3.15
C LEU A 104 -16.66 -20.25 3.22
N ARG A 105 -17.27 -19.45 2.35
CA ARG A 105 -18.74 -19.35 2.23
C ARG A 105 -19.37 -20.68 1.78
N SER A 106 -18.74 -21.41 0.85
CA SER A 106 -19.25 -22.70 0.38
C SER A 106 -19.09 -23.82 1.41
N GLU A 107 -18.07 -23.73 2.27
CA GLU A 107 -17.85 -24.62 3.42
C GLU A 107 -18.76 -24.30 4.61
N GLY A 108 -19.58 -23.24 4.52
CA GLY A 108 -20.52 -22.82 5.57
C GLY A 108 -19.86 -22.03 6.70
N TYR A 109 -18.62 -21.56 6.53
CA TYR A 109 -17.96 -20.69 7.51
C TYR A 109 -18.61 -19.30 7.51
N PRO A 110 -18.96 -18.74 8.67
CA PRO A 110 -19.53 -17.40 8.73
C PRO A 110 -18.47 -16.36 8.38
N VAL A 111 -18.68 -15.62 7.28
CA VAL A 111 -17.84 -14.48 6.87
C VAL A 111 -18.63 -13.19 7.11
N PRO A 112 -18.44 -12.50 8.25
CA PRO A 112 -19.12 -11.24 8.51
C PRO A 112 -18.65 -10.17 7.52
N PRO A 113 -19.56 -9.37 6.92
CA PRO A 113 -19.18 -8.30 6.00
C PRO A 113 -18.22 -7.26 6.61
N GLN A 114 -18.26 -7.10 7.94
CA GLN A 114 -17.39 -6.18 8.67
C GLN A 114 -15.93 -6.64 8.69
N ASP A 115 -15.69 -7.96 8.66
CA ASP A 115 -14.34 -8.52 8.67
C ASP A 115 -13.76 -8.56 7.25
N GLU A 116 -14.61 -8.87 6.25
CA GLU A 116 -14.27 -8.74 4.84
C GLU A 116 -13.83 -7.31 4.49
N ALA A 117 -14.54 -6.29 4.98
CA ALA A 117 -14.20 -4.88 4.78
C ALA A 117 -12.87 -4.45 5.44
N ARG A 118 -12.30 -5.27 6.34
CA ARG A 118 -11.02 -5.01 7.02
C ARG A 118 -9.83 -5.73 6.38
N LEU A 119 -10.08 -6.59 5.39
CA LEU A 119 -9.01 -7.28 4.69
C LEU A 119 -8.13 -6.29 3.94
N SER A 120 -6.82 -6.56 3.96
CA SER A 120 -5.81 -5.74 3.31
C SER A 120 -5.03 -6.58 2.31
N PRO A 121 -5.01 -6.23 1.01
CA PRO A 121 -4.30 -7.00 0.00
C PRO A 121 -2.77 -6.83 0.09
N PHE A 122 -2.25 -6.03 1.02
CA PHE A 122 -0.82 -5.80 1.20
C PHE A 122 -0.13 -6.86 2.08
N GLY A 123 -0.79 -7.98 2.39
CA GLY A 123 -0.20 -9.11 3.12
C GLY A 123 1.00 -9.73 2.40
N GLN A 124 2.00 -10.17 3.16
CA GLN A 124 3.35 -10.52 2.67
C GLN A 124 3.70 -12.02 2.77
N GLU A 125 2.84 -12.86 3.33
CA GLU A 125 3.18 -14.23 3.75
C GLU A 125 3.38 -15.26 2.61
N PRO A 126 2.60 -15.26 1.51
CA PRO A 126 2.66 -16.38 0.55
C PRO A 126 3.66 -16.21 -0.60
N ILE A 127 4.41 -15.10 -0.67
CA ILE A 127 5.30 -14.82 -1.80
C ILE A 127 6.75 -15.06 -1.39
N ASN A 128 7.31 -16.19 -1.85
CA ASN A 128 8.75 -16.37 -1.82
C ASN A 128 9.38 -15.37 -2.80
N ARG A 129 10.29 -14.54 -2.29
CA ARG A 129 11.02 -13.52 -3.05
C ARG A 129 12.47 -13.92 -3.33
N PHE A 130 12.93 -15.03 -2.77
CA PHE A 130 14.32 -15.49 -2.86
C PHE A 130 14.44 -16.84 -3.58
N GLY A 131 15.55 -17.02 -4.29
CA GLY A 131 15.95 -18.32 -4.85
C GLY A 131 15.81 -18.42 -6.36
N ARG A 132 15.96 -19.64 -6.86
CA ARG A 132 15.74 -19.98 -8.27
C ARG A 132 14.33 -20.52 -8.42
N TYR A 133 13.56 -19.91 -9.30
CA TYR A 133 12.23 -20.39 -9.63
C TYR A 133 12.30 -21.29 -10.85
N SER A 134 11.79 -22.50 -10.71
CA SER A 134 11.40 -23.34 -11.84
C SER A 134 9.88 -23.34 -11.86
N PHE A 135 9.28 -22.86 -12.94
CA PHE A 135 7.84 -22.80 -13.08
C PHE A 135 7.39 -23.91 -14.03
N CYS A 136 6.66 -24.90 -13.52
CA CYS A 136 5.77 -25.71 -14.34
C CYS A 136 4.37 -25.12 -14.15
N VAL A 137 3.90 -24.38 -15.15
CA VAL A 137 2.56 -23.78 -15.13
C VAL A 137 1.56 -24.85 -15.52
N PRO A 138 0.62 -25.25 -14.63
CA PRO A 138 -0.42 -26.21 -14.98
C PRO A 138 -1.29 -25.66 -16.13
N GLU A 139 -1.77 -26.53 -17.00
CA GLU A 139 -2.59 -26.14 -18.15
C GLU A 139 -3.88 -25.39 -17.74
N SER A 140 -4.41 -25.67 -16.55
CA SER A 140 -5.53 -24.90 -15.97
C SER A 140 -5.16 -23.43 -15.76
N VAL A 141 -3.96 -23.13 -15.25
CA VAL A 141 -3.47 -21.76 -15.04
C VAL A 141 -3.18 -21.08 -16.37
N THR A 142 -2.63 -21.81 -17.36
CA THR A 142 -2.44 -21.29 -18.72
C THR A 142 -3.77 -20.88 -19.37
N ARG A 143 -4.87 -21.57 -19.04
CA ARG A 143 -6.23 -21.25 -19.48
C ARG A 143 -6.92 -20.15 -18.64
N GLY A 144 -6.20 -19.55 -17.69
CA GLY A 144 -6.69 -18.45 -16.86
C GLY A 144 -7.39 -18.87 -15.56
N ALA A 145 -7.35 -20.14 -15.17
CA ALA A 145 -7.85 -20.57 -13.87
C ALA A 145 -6.86 -20.22 -12.74
N LEU A 146 -7.37 -20.04 -11.52
CA LEU A 146 -6.54 -19.85 -10.33
C LEU A 146 -5.81 -21.16 -9.96
N ARG A 147 -4.66 -21.02 -9.30
CA ARG A 147 -3.98 -22.15 -8.67
C ARG A 147 -4.87 -22.69 -7.55
N ALA A 148 -4.87 -24.00 -7.36
CA ALA A 148 -5.56 -24.63 -6.24
C ALA A 148 -5.13 -24.00 -4.91
N LEU A 149 -6.11 -23.75 -4.05
CA LEU A 149 -5.90 -23.26 -2.69
C LEU A 149 -5.39 -24.42 -1.82
N ALA A 150 -4.32 -24.19 -1.06
CA ALA A 150 -3.84 -25.17 -0.11
C ALA A 150 -4.83 -25.28 1.06
N ARG A 151 -5.17 -26.50 1.48
CA ARG A 151 -5.96 -26.71 2.71
C ARG A 151 -5.01 -26.54 3.90
N GLY A 152 -5.50 -25.93 4.98
CA GLY A 152 -4.71 -25.73 6.20
C GLY A 152 -4.21 -27.02 6.88
N SER A 153 -4.54 -28.20 6.35
CA SER A 153 -3.98 -29.50 6.75
C SER A 153 -2.57 -29.78 6.22
N ASP A 154 -2.09 -28.98 5.25
CA ASP A 154 -0.85 -29.23 4.50
C ASP A 154 0.26 -28.21 4.80
N LEU A 155 0.14 -27.45 5.91
CA LEU A 155 1.14 -26.52 6.47
C LEU A 155 1.69 -27.08 7.79
#